data_AF-G5JAI3-F1
#
_entry.id   AF-G5JAI3-F1
#
_cell.length_a   1.000
_cell.length_b   1.000
_cell.length_c   1.000
_cell.angle_alpha   90.00
_cell.angle_beta   90.00
_cell.angle_gamma   90.00
#
_symmetry.space_group_name_H-M   'P 1'
#
loop_
_entity.id
_entity.type
_entity.pdbx_description
1 polymer ?
#
loop_
_entity_poly.entity_id
_entity_poly.type
_entity_poly.pdbx_seq_one_letter_code
_entity_poly.pdbx_strand_id
1 'polypeptide(L)' 'MANDLQTPLLEYLRHKLAIPTDALKMAVKFTEASMGSLPMVLWQYGLIDLQQLDEVLDWIDKRDINDVELSY' A
#
# COMPACT_ATOMS: atom_id res chain seq x y z
N MET A 1 -6.49 16.79 4.66
CA MET A 1 -7.32 15.57 4.83
C MET A 1 -7.26 14.77 3.53
N ALA A 2 -6.25 13.92 3.38
CA ALA A 2 -6.11 12.95 2.27
C ALA A 2 -4.89 11.99 2.46
N ASN A 3 -4.26 11.92 3.64
CA ASN A 3 -3.01 11.15 3.82
C ASN A 3 -3.02 10.14 4.99
N ASP A 4 -4.12 10.01 5.73
CA ASP A 4 -4.22 9.11 6.90
C ASP A 4 -4.12 7.62 6.54
N LEU A 5 -4.39 7.24 5.29
CA LEU A 5 -4.23 5.87 4.81
C LEU A 5 -2.81 5.54 4.35
N GLN A 6 -2.02 6.53 3.94
CA GLN A 6 -0.67 6.29 3.44
C GLN A 6 0.30 5.96 4.56
N THR A 7 0.24 6.69 5.69
CA THR A 7 1.15 6.47 6.82
C THR A 7 1.13 5.02 7.34
N PRO A 8 -0.03 4.39 7.56
CA PRO A 8 -0.08 3.05 8.15
C PRO A 8 0.23 1.96 7.12
N LEU A 9 -0.07 2.22 5.84
CA LEU A 9 0.34 1.34 4.74
C LEU A 9 1.88 1.32 4.62
N LEU A 10 2.54 2.48 4.64
CA LEU A 10 4.00 2.54 4.61
C LEU A 10 4.64 1.87 5.83
N GLU A 11 4.08 2.06 7.02
CA GLU A 11 4.56 1.38 8.24
C GLU A 11 4.40 -0.14 8.13
N TYR A 12 3.27 -0.63 7.61
CA TYR A 12 3.05 -2.05 7.34
C TYR A 12 4.10 -2.56 6.35
N LEU A 13 4.28 -1.91 5.21
CA LEU A 13 5.25 -2.31 4.19
C LEU A 13 6.70 -2.34 4.74
N ARG A 14 7.06 -1.34 5.55
CA ARG A 14 8.38 -1.29 6.20
C ARG A 14 8.58 -2.41 7.21
N HIS A 15 7.57 -2.71 8.03
CA HIS A 15 7.71 -3.68 9.13
C HIS A 15 7.46 -5.13 8.70
N LYS A 16 6.46 -5.37 7.86
CA LYS A 16 6.06 -6.71 7.40
C LYS A 16 6.89 -7.20 6.24
N LEU A 17 7.13 -6.34 5.26
CA LEU A 17 7.87 -6.71 4.04
C LEU A 17 9.34 -6.29 4.08
N ALA A 18 9.79 -5.67 5.18
CA ALA A 18 11.16 -5.19 5.37
C ALA A 18 11.63 -4.25 4.24
N ILE A 19 10.70 -3.53 3.59
CA ILE A 19 11.03 -2.67 2.46
C ILE A 19 11.74 -1.42 2.98
N PRO A 20 12.90 -1.06 2.41
CA PRO A 20 13.62 0.14 2.83
C PRO A 20 12.81 1.40 2.49
N THR A 21 12.89 2.39 3.37
CA THR A 21 12.18 3.67 3.25
C THR A 21 12.47 4.38 1.91
N ASP A 22 13.68 4.22 1.36
CA ASP A 22 14.04 4.76 0.05
C ASP A 22 13.21 4.16 -1.10
N ALA A 23 13.00 2.84 -1.09
CA ALA A 23 12.16 2.17 -2.08
C ALA A 23 10.69 2.58 -1.94
N LEU A 24 10.20 2.73 -0.71
CA LEU A 24 8.84 3.25 -0.45
C LEU A 24 8.66 4.68 -0.97
N LYS A 25 9.62 5.56 -0.72
CA LYS A 25 9.59 6.95 -1.22
C LYS A 25 9.59 7.01 -2.74
N MET A 26 10.37 6.16 -3.41
CA MET A 26 10.32 6.04 -4.87
C MET A 26 8.94 5.57 -5.31
N ALA A 27 8.42 4.47 -4.75
CA ALA A 27 7.13 3.92 -5.11
C ALA A 27 5.98 4.93 -4.95
N VAL A 28 5.96 5.70 -3.86
CA VAL A 28 4.96 6.76 -3.65
C VAL A 28 5.04 7.82 -4.75
N LYS A 29 6.24 8.33 -5.06
CA LYS A 29 6.43 9.32 -6.14
C LYS A 29 5.98 8.78 -7.51
N PHE A 30 6.23 7.51 -7.79
CA PHE A 30 5.77 6.86 -9.02
C PHE A 30 4.26 6.66 -9.06
N THR A 31 3.65 6.31 -7.93
CA THR A 31 2.19 6.26 -7.78
C THR A 31 1.54 7.61 -8.06
N GLU A 32 2.09 8.70 -7.51
CA GLU A 32 1.61 10.06 -7.77
C GLU A 32 1.75 10.45 -9.26
N ALA A 33 2.86 10.06 -9.90
CA ALA A 33 3.12 10.37 -11.31
C ALA A 33 2.31 9.52 -12.30
N SER A 34 2.06 8.25 -11.97
CA SER A 34 1.47 7.26 -12.89
C SER A 34 -0.02 6.98 -12.61
N MET A 35 -0.62 7.67 -11.62
CA MET A 35 -1.99 7.43 -11.13
C MET A 35 -2.28 5.96 -10.77
N GLY A 36 -1.24 5.16 -10.50
CA GLY A 36 -1.34 3.73 -10.20
C GLY A 36 -1.24 3.46 -8.70
N SER A 37 -1.95 2.46 -8.21
CA SER A 37 -1.90 2.06 -6.79
C SER A 37 -0.48 1.69 -6.34
N LEU A 38 -0.09 2.14 -5.15
CA LEU A 38 1.19 1.81 -4.51
C LEU A 38 1.56 0.31 -4.58
N PRO A 39 0.66 -0.64 -4.24
CA PRO A 39 0.94 -2.08 -4.36
C PRO A 39 1.36 -2.52 -5.77
N MET A 40 0.69 -2.00 -6.81
CA MET A 40 1.01 -2.33 -8.19
C MET A 40 2.39 -1.85 -8.59
N VAL A 41 2.75 -0.63 -8.19
CA VAL A 41 4.09 -0.08 -8.41
C VAL A 41 5.15 -0.96 -7.73
N LEU A 42 4.94 -1.33 -6.47
CA LEU A 42 5.89 -2.19 -5.75
C LEU A 42 6.15 -3.52 -6.46
N TRP A 43 5.11 -4.15 -7.00
CA TRP A 43 5.24 -5.39 -7.77
C TRP A 43 5.93 -5.19 -9.11
N GLN A 44 5.61 -4.11 -9.84
CA GLN A 44 6.24 -3.79 -11.13
C GLN A 44 7.74 -3.54 -11.01
N TYR A 45 8.19 -2.99 -9.88
CA TYR A 45 9.61 -2.79 -9.59
C TYR A 45 10.29 -4.02 -8.97
N GLY A 46 9.56 -5.12 -8.75
CA GLY A 46 10.08 -6.34 -8.13
C GLY A 46 10.46 -6.17 -6.65
N LEU A 47 9.87 -5.17 -5.97
CA LEU A 47 10.09 -4.93 -4.54
C LEU A 47 9.30 -5.92 -3.67
N ILE A 48 8.25 -6.51 -4.23
CA ILE A 48 7.38 -7.50 -3.60
C ILE A 48 7.02 -8.60 -4.60
N ASP A 49 6.77 -9.81 -4.12
CA ASP A 49 6.22 -10.92 -4.90
C ASP A 49 4.68 -10.83 -5.01
N LEU A 50 4.08 -11.62 -5.90
CA LEU A 50 2.63 -11.76 -6.02
C LEU A 50 1.94 -12.13 -4.69
N GLN A 51 2.53 -12.98 -3.86
CA GLN A 51 1.95 -13.34 -2.56
C GLN A 51 1.91 -12.13 -1.61
N GLN A 52 2.99 -11.34 -1.61
CA GLN A 52 3.10 -10.14 -0.81
C GLN A 52 2.20 -9.00 -1.34
N LEU A 53 2.04 -8.92 -2.67
CA LEU A 53 1.07 -8.04 -3.31
C LEU A 53 -0.36 -8.35 -2.86
N ASP A 54 -0.74 -9.62 -2.85
CA ASP A 54 -2.06 -10.08 -2.41
C ASP A 54 -2.34 -9.70 -0.94
N GLU A 55 -1.38 -9.94 -0.03
CA GLU A 55 -1.49 -9.53 1.38
C GLU A 55 -1.65 -8.01 1.55
N VAL A 56 -0.94 -7.21 0.75
CA VAL A 56 -1.05 -5.75 0.79
C VAL A 56 -2.40 -5.29 0.26
N LEU A 57 -2.92 -5.90 -0.81
CA LEU A 57 -4.24 -5.58 -1.36
C LEU A 57 -5.35 -5.96 -0.38
N ASP A 58 -5.31 -7.15 0.21
CA ASP A 58 -6.23 -7.61 1.27
C ASP A 58 -6.20 -6.68 2.48
N TRP A 59 -5.02 -6.22 2.90
CA TRP A 59 -4.91 -5.28 4.02
C TRP A 59 -5.55 -3.92 3.71
N ILE A 60 -5.44 -3.42 2.47
CA ILE A 60 -6.06 -2.17 2.03
C ILE A 60 -7.60 -2.34 1.99
N ASP A 61 -8.08 -3.42 1.38
CA ASP A 61 -9.51 -3.74 1.25
C ASP A 61 -10.19 -3.89 2.62
N LYS A 62 -9.59 -4.67 3.54
CA LYS A 62 -10.05 -4.79 4.93
C LYS A 62 -10.19 -3.45 5.62
N ARG A 63 -9.35 -2.48 5.28
CA ARG A 63 -9.37 -1.16 5.91
C ARG A 63 -10.44 -0.23 5.33
N ASP A 64 -10.74 -0.37 4.04
CA ASP A 64 -11.83 0.33 3.36
C ASP A 64 -13.21 -0.18 3.85
N ILE A 65 -13.32 -1.48 4.07
CA ILE A 65 -14.56 -2.15 4.55
C ILE A 65 -15.02 -1.66 5.93
N ASN A 66 -14.14 -1.12 6.77
CA ASN A 66 -14.52 -0.64 8.11
C ASN A 66 -15.42 0.61 8.09
N ASP A 67 -15.64 1.27 6.95
CA ASP A 67 -16.53 2.43 6.82
C ASP A 67 -17.98 2.04 6.45
N VAL A 68 -18.23 0.81 5.98
CA VAL A 68 -19.50 0.43 5.33
C VAL A 68 -20.47 -0.36 6.24
N GLU A 69 -20.08 -0.71 7.48
CA GLU A 69 -20.83 -1.66 8.34
C GLU A 69 -21.61 -1.04 9.53
N LEU A 70 -21.96 0.26 9.51
CA LEU A 70 -22.80 0.87 10.57
C LEU A 70 -24.17 1.38 10.09
N SER A 71 -24.64 0.93 8.94
CA SER A 71 -26.00 1.21 8.43
C SER A 71 -26.88 -0.05 8.42
N TYR A 72 -27.18 -0.58 9.61
CA TYR A 72 -28.34 -1.46 9.82
C TYR A 72 -29.02 -1.19 11.16
#